data_AF-A0A2S8RGA7-F1
#
_entry.id   AF-A0A2S8RGA7-F1
#
_cell.length_a   1.000
_cell.length_b   1.000
_cell.length_c   1.000
_cell.angle_alpha   90.00
_cell.angle_beta   90.00
_cell.angle_gamma   90.00
#
_symmetry.space_group_name_H-M   'P 1'
#
loop_
_entity.id
_entity.type
_entity.pdbx_description
1 polymer ?
#
loop_
_entity_poly.entity_id
_entity_poly.type
_entity_poly.pdbx_seq_one_letter_code
_entity_poly.pdbx_strand_id
1 'polypeptide(L)'
;MKHFTSTLLSALLLVAGCMLQSACAEPPATTGPVYDFDWHLGGAADVQPYQVFDDGQKLYLQFDDPKHVPVIFADTAGGLVLLRWRPDPPYIVVDRMEPALVFRTGSSEARAVRASPGEPPRSAHFGIAAPARTTRTGTPAP
;
A
#
# COMPACT_ATOMS: atom_id res chain seq x y z
N MET A 1 -45.04 53.33 -2.40
CA MET A 1 -45.19 51.89 -2.12
C MET A 1 -44.88 51.09 -3.40
N LYS A 2 -43.61 50.84 -3.75
CA LYS A 2 -43.24 50.04 -4.94
C LYS A 2 -41.76 49.55 -5.00
N HIS A 3 -41.05 49.54 -3.87
CA HIS A 3 -39.63 49.14 -3.83
C HIS A 3 -39.36 47.87 -3.00
N PHE A 4 -40.39 47.25 -2.41
CA PHE A 4 -40.21 46.12 -1.49
C PHE A 4 -40.16 44.75 -2.18
N THR A 5 -40.60 44.65 -3.44
CA THR A 5 -40.72 43.37 -4.16
C THR A 5 -39.50 42.99 -5.00
N SER A 6 -38.60 43.94 -5.30
CA SER A 6 -37.42 43.67 -6.15
C SER A 6 -36.23 43.07 -5.38
N THR A 7 -36.10 43.36 -4.07
CA THR A 7 -34.96 42.91 -3.25
C THR A 7 -35.10 41.45 -2.77
N LEU A 8 -36.34 40.96 -2.66
CA LEU A 8 -36.62 39.58 -2.26
C LEU A 8 -36.35 38.56 -3.37
N LEU A 9 -36.45 38.96 -4.64
CA LEU A 9 -36.21 38.06 -5.78
C LEU A 9 -34.70 37.79 -5.99
N SER A 10 -33.84 38.79 -5.75
CA SER A 10 -32.38 38.64 -5.90
C SER A 10 -31.75 37.84 -4.75
N ALA A 11 -32.29 37.90 -3.54
CA ALA A 11 -31.78 37.15 -2.40
C ALA A 11 -32.07 35.64 -2.51
N LEU A 12 -33.21 35.25 -3.09
CA LEU A 12 -33.56 33.84 -3.28
C LEU A 12 -32.70 33.15 -4.35
N LEU A 13 -32.33 33.87 -5.41
CA LEU A 13 -31.47 33.35 -6.50
C LEU A 13 -30.02 33.10 -6.06
N LEU A 14 -29.51 33.87 -5.10
CA LEU A 14 -28.15 33.71 -4.56
C LEU A 14 -28.01 32.52 -3.61
N VAL A 15 -29.05 32.17 -2.85
CA VAL A 15 -29.01 31.03 -1.90
C VAL A 15 -29.19 29.69 -2.62
N ALA A 16 -29.93 29.65 -3.74
CA ALA A 16 -30.12 28.42 -4.53
C ALA A 16 -28.86 27.98 -5.29
N GLY A 17 -27.94 28.89 -5.60
CA GLY A 17 -26.69 28.57 -6.31
C GLY A 17 -25.69 27.75 -5.49
N CYS A 18 -25.65 27.94 -4.17
CA CYS A 18 -24.69 27.24 -3.30
C CYS A 18 -24.99 25.74 -3.11
N MET A 19 -26.23 25.29 -3.39
CA MET A 19 -26.62 23.89 -3.18
C MET A 19 -26.28 22.96 -4.36
N LEU A 20 -25.90 23.52 -5.52
CA LEU A 20 -25.58 22.72 -6.72
C LEU A 20 -24.10 22.36 -6.89
N GLN A 21 -23.20 22.88 -6.06
CA GLN A 21 -21.75 22.70 -6.24
C GLN A 21 -21.11 21.65 -5.33
N SER A 22 -21.88 21.01 -4.45
CA SER A 22 -21.43 19.79 -3.76
C SER A 22 -21.55 18.57 -4.68
N ALA A 23 -20.92 18.63 -5.85
CA ALA A 23 -20.47 17.41 -6.49
C ALA A 23 -19.34 16.87 -5.60
N CYS A 24 -19.64 15.88 -4.75
CA CYS A 24 -18.58 15.07 -4.17
C CYS A 24 -17.72 14.58 -5.34
N ALA A 25 -16.52 15.11 -5.48
CA ALA A 25 -15.56 14.57 -6.42
C ALA A 25 -15.28 13.14 -5.94
N GLU A 26 -15.93 12.16 -6.57
CA GLU A 26 -15.60 10.76 -6.37
C GLU A 26 -14.11 10.62 -6.73
N PRO A 27 -13.26 10.16 -5.80
CA PRO A 27 -11.86 9.95 -6.12
C PRO A 27 -11.77 9.12 -7.39
N PRO A 28 -10.90 9.49 -8.35
CA PRO A 28 -10.77 8.72 -9.57
C PRO A 28 -10.52 7.26 -9.21
N ALA A 29 -11.30 6.35 -9.81
CA ALA A 29 -11.13 4.93 -9.59
C ALA A 29 -9.69 4.53 -9.92
N THR A 30 -8.89 4.25 -8.89
CA THR A 30 -7.49 3.89 -9.08
C THR A 30 -7.43 2.56 -9.83
N THR A 31 -6.90 2.59 -11.05
CA THR A 31 -6.84 1.43 -11.94
C THR A 31 -5.55 0.61 -11.75
N GLY A 32 -4.72 0.97 -10.77
CA GLY A 32 -3.44 0.31 -10.47
C GLY A 32 -3.58 -0.80 -9.42
N PRO A 33 -2.57 -1.69 -9.32
CA PRO A 33 -2.53 -2.72 -8.29
C PRO A 33 -2.53 -2.10 -6.89
N VAL A 34 -3.25 -2.74 -5.98
CA VAL A 34 -3.33 -2.38 -4.56
C VAL A 34 -2.38 -3.29 -3.81
N TYR A 35 -1.47 -2.71 -3.03
CA TYR A 35 -0.48 -3.47 -2.28
C TYR A 35 -0.77 -3.48 -0.77
N ASP A 36 -0.40 -4.58 -0.12
CA ASP A 36 -0.42 -4.78 1.33
C ASP A 36 0.98 -4.95 1.87
N PHE A 37 1.36 -4.08 2.78
CA PHE A 37 2.68 -4.06 3.44
C PHE A 37 2.61 -4.56 4.89
N ASP A 38 1.43 -4.99 5.37
CA ASP A 38 1.20 -5.38 6.75
C ASP A 38 1.67 -6.83 7.00
N TRP A 39 2.99 -6.97 7.01
CA TRP A 39 3.71 -8.22 7.18
C TRP A 39 4.62 -8.16 8.41
N HIS A 40 4.53 -9.16 9.27
CA HIS A 40 5.38 -9.31 10.45
C HIS A 40 6.57 -10.18 10.13
N LEU A 41 7.77 -9.63 10.32
CA LEU A 41 9.04 -10.29 10.07
C LEU A 41 9.72 -10.66 11.39
N GLY A 42 10.26 -11.87 11.49
CA GLY A 42 11.06 -12.31 12.65
C GLY A 42 12.08 -13.40 12.33
N GLY A 43 12.94 -13.71 13.30
CA GLY A 43 13.96 -14.77 13.21
C GLY A 43 15.37 -14.26 12.91
N ALA A 44 16.18 -15.10 12.27
CA ALA A 44 17.60 -14.84 12.04
C ALA A 44 17.81 -13.79 10.94
N ALA A 45 18.54 -12.73 11.27
CA ALA A 45 18.67 -11.54 10.41
C ALA A 45 19.44 -11.80 9.10
N ASP A 46 20.29 -12.81 9.05
CA ASP A 46 21.09 -13.22 7.89
C ASP A 46 20.27 -13.88 6.78
N VAL A 47 19.05 -14.33 7.08
CA VAL A 47 18.12 -14.95 6.10
C VAL A 47 16.76 -14.27 6.06
N GLN A 48 16.60 -13.15 6.78
CA GLN A 48 15.37 -12.38 6.83
C GLN A 48 15.34 -11.36 5.68
N PRO A 49 14.24 -11.27 4.91
CA PRO A 49 14.08 -10.17 3.95
C PRO A 49 13.90 -8.83 4.68
N TYR A 50 14.36 -7.74 4.08
CA TYR A 50 14.09 -6.39 4.57
C TYR A 50 12.62 -5.99 4.45
N GLN A 51 11.95 -6.49 3.41
CA GLN A 51 10.56 -6.16 3.14
C GLN A 51 9.85 -7.34 2.49
N VAL A 52 8.61 -7.55 2.91
CA VAL A 52 7.65 -8.44 2.25
C VAL A 52 6.35 -7.66 2.08
N PHE A 53 5.77 -7.75 0.89
CA PHE A 53 4.46 -7.19 0.58
C PHE A 53 3.78 -8.02 -0.51
N ASP A 54 2.48 -7.81 -0.71
CA ASP A 54 1.70 -8.53 -1.71
C ASP A 54 0.73 -7.63 -2.46
N ASP A 55 0.29 -8.08 -3.64
CA ASP A 55 -0.81 -7.48 -4.41
C ASP A 55 -2.10 -8.34 -4.33
N GLY A 56 -2.16 -9.27 -3.37
CA GLY A 56 -3.22 -10.26 -3.23
C GLY A 56 -3.11 -11.45 -4.20
N GLN A 57 -2.20 -11.40 -5.18
CA GLN A 57 -1.95 -12.50 -6.11
C GLN A 57 -0.51 -13.04 -6.01
N LYS A 58 0.45 -12.14 -5.79
CA LYS A 58 1.89 -12.41 -5.76
C LYS A 58 2.51 -11.80 -4.52
N LEU A 59 3.64 -12.37 -4.12
CA LEU A 59 4.48 -11.86 -3.04
C LEU A 59 5.73 -11.21 -3.65
N TYR A 60 6.10 -10.08 -3.09
CA TYR A 60 7.29 -9.31 -3.44
C TYR A 60 8.19 -9.27 -2.21
N LEU A 61 9.42 -9.77 -2.36
CA LEU A 61 10.37 -9.86 -1.26
C LEU A 61 11.66 -9.15 -1.64
N GLN A 62 12.16 -8.33 -0.73
CA GLN A 62 13.44 -7.66 -0.87
C GLN A 62 14.45 -8.24 0.12
N PHE A 63 15.53 -8.79 -0.40
CA PHE A 63 16.68 -9.25 0.39
C PHE A 63 17.83 -8.25 0.30
N ASP A 64 18.77 -8.37 1.23
CA ASP A 64 20.02 -7.60 1.26
C ASP A 64 20.94 -7.95 0.10
N ASP A 65 21.09 -9.25 -0.17
CA ASP A 65 21.84 -9.79 -1.28
C ASP A 65 20.93 -10.65 -2.18
N PRO A 66 20.44 -10.09 -3.31
CA PRO A 66 19.61 -10.84 -4.24
C PRO A 66 20.35 -12.00 -4.95
N LYS A 67 21.67 -12.14 -4.77
CA LYS A 67 22.44 -13.30 -5.25
C LYS A 67 22.43 -14.48 -4.27
N HIS A 68 22.12 -14.24 -3.00
CA HIS A 68 22.13 -15.24 -1.93
C HIS A 68 20.75 -15.35 -1.26
N VAL A 69 19.73 -15.62 -2.07
CA VAL A 69 18.35 -15.81 -1.59
C VAL A 69 18.24 -17.16 -0.85
N PRO A 70 17.67 -17.18 0.37
CA PRO A 70 17.46 -18.41 1.13
C PRO A 70 16.44 -19.34 0.47
N VAL A 71 16.33 -20.58 0.95
CA VAL A 71 15.23 -21.46 0.55
C VAL A 71 13.93 -20.92 1.15
N ILE A 72 12.91 -20.74 0.31
CA ILE A 72 11.64 -20.14 0.70
C ILE A 72 10.56 -21.23 0.73
N PHE A 73 9.86 -21.34 1.85
CA PHE A 73 8.72 -22.23 2.02
C PHE A 73 7.45 -21.45 2.35
N ALA A 74 6.31 -21.96 1.91
CA ALA A 74 5.02 -21.63 2.50
C ALA A 74 4.84 -22.46 3.78
N ASP A 75 4.39 -21.81 4.86
CA ASP A 75 3.97 -22.51 6.08
C ASP A 75 2.47 -22.79 6.01
N THR A 76 2.12 -24.02 5.63
CA THR A 76 0.73 -24.43 5.44
C THR A 76 0.30 -25.36 6.57
N ALA A 77 -1.01 -25.57 6.73
CA ALA A 77 -1.54 -26.56 7.67
C ALA A 77 -1.03 -28.00 7.39
N GLY A 78 -0.63 -28.30 6.15
CA GLY A 78 -0.02 -29.57 5.76
C GLY A 78 1.50 -29.63 5.92
N GLY A 79 2.11 -28.58 6.49
CA GLY A 79 3.55 -28.44 6.64
C GLY A 79 4.18 -27.50 5.60
N LEU A 80 5.52 -27.54 5.56
CA LEU A 80 6.30 -26.64 4.71
C LEU A 80 6.26 -27.08 3.25
N VAL A 81 5.89 -26.16 2.36
CA VAL A 81 5.87 -26.38 0.91
C VAL A 81 6.90 -25.49 0.24
N LEU A 82 7.80 -26.08 -0.55
CA LEU A 82 8.85 -25.33 -1.26
C LEU A 82 8.23 -24.39 -2.29
N LEU A 83 8.64 -23.12 -2.26
CA LEU A 83 8.19 -22.09 -3.19
C LEU A 83 9.23 -21.82 -4.28
N ARG A 84 8.75 -21.65 -5.51
CA ARG A 84 9.53 -21.14 -6.63
C ARG A 84 9.37 -19.63 -6.70
N TRP A 85 10.43 -18.95 -7.10
CA TRP A 85 10.46 -17.50 -7.27
C TRP A 85 11.24 -17.14 -8.54
N ARG A 86 11.04 -15.92 -9.01
CA ARG A 86 11.80 -15.31 -10.11
C ARG A 86 12.41 -13.97 -9.68
N PRO A 87 13.58 -13.60 -10.18
CA PRO A 87 14.12 -12.27 -9.96
C PRO A 87 13.26 -11.22 -10.69
N ASP A 88 12.99 -10.12 -10.02
CA ASP A 88 12.35 -8.91 -10.58
C ASP A 88 12.94 -7.68 -9.87
N PRO A 89 14.20 -7.31 -10.19
CA PRO A 89 14.97 -6.37 -9.38
C PRO A 89 14.20 -5.07 -9.12
N PRO A 90 14.18 -4.56 -7.87
CA PRO A 90 15.01 -4.94 -6.73
C PRO A 90 14.47 -6.12 -5.89
N TYR A 91 13.44 -6.80 -6.36
CA TYR A 91 12.73 -7.85 -5.63
C TYR A 91 13.03 -9.25 -6.19
N ILE A 92 12.64 -10.24 -5.42
CA ILE A 92 12.19 -11.51 -5.98
C ILE A 92 10.66 -11.56 -5.90
N VAL A 93 10.06 -12.31 -6.82
CA VAL A 93 8.61 -12.48 -6.89
C VAL A 93 8.25 -13.95 -6.78
N VAL A 94 7.31 -14.23 -5.88
CA VAL A 94 6.60 -15.52 -5.82
C VAL A 94 5.24 -15.31 -6.48
N ASP A 95 4.99 -16.01 -7.59
CA ASP A 95 3.73 -15.89 -8.35
C ASP A 95 2.56 -16.65 -7.69
N ARG A 96 2.57 -16.77 -6.37
CA ARG A 96 1.56 -17.41 -5.54
C ARG A 96 1.44 -16.71 -4.20
N MET A 97 0.21 -16.37 -3.83
CA MET A 97 -0.10 -15.79 -2.53
C MET A 97 -0.08 -16.87 -1.43
N GLU A 98 0.68 -16.62 -0.36
CA GLU A 98 0.76 -17.46 0.83
C GLU A 98 0.79 -16.56 2.07
N PRO A 99 0.01 -16.84 3.13
CA PRO A 99 -0.08 -15.93 4.28
C PRO A 99 1.09 -16.05 5.26
N ALA A 100 1.90 -17.10 5.15
CA ALA A 100 3.02 -17.36 6.04
C ALA A 100 4.17 -18.00 5.27
N LEU A 101 5.37 -17.47 5.49
CA LEU A 101 6.60 -17.89 4.82
C LEU A 101 7.67 -18.27 5.84
N VAL A 102 8.54 -19.20 5.44
CA VAL A 102 9.76 -19.57 6.16
C VAL A 102 10.96 -19.46 5.22
N PHE A 103 12.02 -18.84 5.70
CA PHE A 103 13.29 -18.65 5.00
C PHE A 103 14.37 -19.46 5.70
N ARG A 104 15.12 -20.29 4.96
CA ARG A 104 16.17 -21.15 5.54
C ARG A 104 17.45 -21.18 4.73
N THR A 105 18.57 -21.09 5.44
CA THR A 105 19.92 -21.39 4.94
C THR A 105 20.69 -22.11 6.06
N GLY A 106 21.09 -23.36 5.85
CA GLY A 106 21.75 -24.15 6.88
C GLY A 106 20.89 -24.28 8.14
N SER A 107 21.39 -23.76 9.28
CA SER A 107 20.69 -23.72 10.57
C SER A 107 19.92 -22.41 10.82
N SER A 108 20.09 -21.39 9.97
CA SER A 108 19.41 -20.10 10.11
C SER A 108 17.96 -20.21 9.60
N GLU A 109 17.03 -19.63 10.35
CA GLU A 109 15.61 -19.56 9.99
C GLU A 109 15.03 -18.16 10.28
N ALA A 110 14.28 -17.63 9.32
CA ALA A 110 13.44 -16.44 9.49
C ALA A 110 12.01 -16.72 9.00
N ARG A 111 11.07 -15.86 9.40
CA ARG A 111 9.64 -15.99 9.09
C ARG A 111 9.04 -14.65 8.68
N ALA A 112 8.06 -14.72 7.79
CA ALA A 112 7.18 -13.60 7.44
C ALA A 112 5.72 -14.07 7.56
N VAL A 113 4.88 -13.33 8.27
CA VAL A 113 3.45 -13.65 8.40
C VAL A 113 2.62 -12.41 8.09
N ARG A 114 1.65 -12.57 7.21
CA ARG A 114 0.70 -11.51 6.87
C ARG A 114 -0.26 -11.27 8.03
N ALA A 115 -0.46 -10.02 8.43
CA ALA A 115 -1.27 -9.66 9.59
C ALA A 115 -2.77 -10.00 9.41
N SER A 116 -3.30 -9.84 8.20
CA SER A 116 -4.71 -10.08 7.88
C SER A 116 -4.86 -11.16 6.80
N PRO A 117 -4.62 -12.45 7.10
CA PRO A 117 -4.64 -13.51 6.09
C PRO A 117 -6.04 -13.71 5.49
N GLY A 118 -6.12 -13.88 4.17
CA GLY A 118 -7.38 -14.12 3.43
C GLY A 118 -8.16 -12.86 3.07
N GLU A 119 -7.73 -11.68 3.51
CA GLU A 119 -8.32 -10.43 3.10
C GLU A 119 -7.63 -9.81 1.88
N PRO A 120 -8.37 -9.08 1.02
CA PRO A 120 -7.76 -8.30 -0.05
C PRO A 120 -6.72 -7.30 0.49
N PRO A 121 -5.73 -6.90 -0.32
CA PRO A 121 -4.72 -5.93 0.07
C PRO A 121 -5.33 -4.63 0.61
N ARG A 122 -4.89 -4.22 1.80
CA ARG A 122 -5.33 -2.97 2.43
C ARG A 122 -4.42 -1.80 2.00
N SER A 123 -4.59 -1.36 0.77
CA SER A 123 -4.19 -0.06 0.18
C SER A 123 -2.93 0.65 0.69
N ALA A 124 -1.84 0.55 -0.09
CA ALA A 124 -1.03 1.71 -0.47
C ALA A 124 -1.08 1.89 -2.00
N HIS A 125 -1.61 3.03 -2.45
CA HIS A 125 -1.60 3.41 -3.86
C HIS A 125 -0.32 4.20 -4.17
N PHE A 126 0.43 3.80 -5.20
CA PHE A 126 1.52 4.64 -5.71
C PHE A 126 0.95 5.98 -6.21
N GLY A 127 1.59 7.09 -5.80
CA GLY A 127 1.43 8.38 -6.49
C GLY A 127 0.45 9.41 -5.90
N ILE A 128 -0.22 9.15 -4.76
CA ILE A 128 -1.11 10.15 -4.12
C ILE A 128 -0.64 10.57 -2.72
N ALA A 129 0.62 10.27 -2.36
CA ALA A 129 1.22 10.85 -1.17
C ALA A 129 1.49 12.35 -1.40
N ALA A 130 0.48 13.19 -1.18
CA ALA A 130 0.67 14.63 -1.06
C ALA A 130 1.32 14.92 0.31
N PRO A 131 2.48 15.59 0.38
CA PRO A 131 3.11 15.89 1.65
C PRO A 131 2.17 16.76 2.50
N ALA A 132 1.78 16.26 3.68
CA ALA A 132 0.91 16.99 4.61
C ALA A 132 1.56 18.27 5.19
N ARG A 133 2.87 18.46 4.97
CA ARG A 133 3.60 19.64 5.41
C ARG A 133 4.68 20.01 4.40
N THR A 134 4.42 21.03 3.58
CA THR A 134 5.47 21.75 2.88
C THR A 134 6.15 22.67 3.90
N THR A 135 7.35 22.34 4.34
CA THR A 135 8.20 23.28 5.09
C THR A 135 8.49 24.45 4.17
N ARG A 136 7.87 25.60 4.44
CA ARG A 136 8.18 26.85 3.74
C ARG A 136 9.61 27.23 4.06
N THR A 137 10.53 27.00 3.12
CA THR A 137 11.92 27.45 3.21
C THR A 137 11.88 28.98 3.31
N GLY A 138 12.34 29.52 4.43
CA GLY A 138 12.39 30.96 4.66
C GLY A 138 13.30 31.64 3.64
N THR A 139 12.84 32.77 3.12
CA THR A 139 13.59 33.71 2.28
C THR A 139 14.94 34.05 2.94
N PRO A 140 16.08 34.03 2.21
CA PRO A 140 17.32 34.57 2.76
C PRO A 140 17.15 36.10 2.93
N ALA A 141 17.49 36.59 4.12
CA ALA A 141 17.52 38.03 4.42
C ALA A 141 18.55 38.77 3.53
N PRO A 142 18.33 40.06 3.23
CA PRO A 142 19.13 40.84 2.27
C PRO A 142 20.58 41.05 2.70
#